data_AF-A0A7C4QUP2-F1
#
_entry.id   AF-A0A7C4QUP2-F1
#
_cell.length_a   1.000
_cell.length_b   1.000
_cell.length_c   1.000
_cell.angle_alpha   90.00
_cell.angle_beta   90.00
_cell.angle_gamma   90.00
#
_symmetry.space_group_name_H-M   'P 1'
#
loop_
_entity.id
_entity.type
_entity.pdbx_description
1 polymer ?
#
loop_
_entity_poly.entity_id
_entity_poly.type
_entity_poly.pdbx_seq_one_letter_code
_entity_poly.pdbx_strand_id
1 'polypeptide(L)'
;MKRPLLLPGLLALLLAGSAPGDVASRMKEKARGFRELDRTGEGQPAKAPAPPPPPAPVAAKPVAPAFTAAHLESAKKLVETLNAIKPKTTATADQVRAVTQSVTGAAQAASKPLPNNLAKLAADLASAWPYQKLDAREKEQLAKNIVALLNGPAACAGDPQKALQGSEVILKYSGLPAAEAQKIMASLKAAAAQVSP
;
A
#
# COMPACT_ATOMS: atom_id res chain seq x y z
N MET A 1 -43.61 10.22 -22.39
CA MET A 1 -43.17 11.62 -22.19
C MET A 1 -41.74 11.74 -22.67
N LYS A 2 -41.52 12.49 -23.77
CA LYS A 2 -40.20 12.81 -24.32
C LYS A 2 -39.85 14.23 -23.87
N ARG A 3 -38.66 14.45 -23.34
CA ARG A 3 -37.86 15.65 -23.63
C ARG A 3 -36.39 15.44 -23.26
N PRO A 4 -35.46 15.74 -24.18
CA PRO A 4 -34.01 15.66 -24.00
C PRO A 4 -33.45 16.99 -23.49
N LEU A 5 -32.23 17.00 -22.93
CA LEU A 5 -31.36 18.17 -23.05
C LEU A 5 -29.88 17.81 -22.89
N LEU A 6 -29.18 17.95 -24.02
CA LEU A 6 -27.73 18.11 -24.14
C LEU A 6 -27.26 19.36 -23.39
N LEU A 7 -26.11 19.26 -22.72
CA LEU A 7 -25.28 20.42 -22.38
C LEU A 7 -23.80 20.07 -22.63
N PRO A 8 -23.18 20.61 -23.69
CA PRO A 8 -21.73 20.68 -23.80
C PRO A 8 -21.26 22.06 -23.32
N GLY A 9 -20.37 22.10 -22.32
CA GLY A 9 -19.64 23.30 -21.89
C GLY A 9 -18.26 22.87 -21.42
N LEU A 10 -17.25 22.98 -22.27
CA LEU A 10 -16.31 24.11 -22.44
C LEU A 10 -15.30 24.25 -21.28
N LEU A 11 -14.14 23.63 -21.51
CA LEU A 11 -12.78 24.17 -21.37
C LEU A 11 -12.45 25.09 -20.17
N ALA A 12 -11.60 24.60 -19.27
CA ALA A 12 -10.61 25.44 -18.58
C ALA A 12 -9.27 24.70 -18.49
N LEU A 13 -8.31 25.17 -19.29
CA LEU A 13 -6.88 24.89 -19.19
C LEU A 13 -6.38 25.46 -17.86
N LEU A 14 -5.73 24.64 -17.02
CA LEU A 14 -4.75 25.14 -16.06
C LEU A 14 -3.47 24.29 -16.18
N LEU A 15 -2.53 24.79 -16.97
CA LEU A 15 -1.12 24.44 -16.85
C LEU A 15 -0.54 25.23 -15.66
N ALA A 16 -0.19 24.53 -14.58
CA ALA A 16 0.76 25.04 -13.60
C ALA A 16 2.05 24.23 -13.76
N GLY A 17 3.00 24.80 -14.52
CA GLY A 17 4.36 24.29 -14.63
C GLY A 17 5.16 24.68 -13.40
N SER A 18 5.78 23.69 -12.74
CA SER A 18 6.81 23.90 -11.73
C SER A 18 8.18 23.83 -12.42
N ALA A 19 8.82 24.97 -12.61
CA ALA A 19 10.15 25.07 -13.22
C ALA A 19 11.24 24.57 -12.26
N PRO A 20 12.29 23.86 -12.74
CA PRO A 20 13.49 23.57 -11.98
C PRO A 20 14.49 24.72 -12.18
N GLY A 21 14.65 25.58 -11.18
CA GLY A 21 15.58 26.69 -11.30
C GLY A 21 15.89 27.36 -9.98
N ASP A 22 16.65 26.72 -9.09
CA ASP A 22 17.33 27.45 -7.99
C ASP A 22 18.56 26.74 -7.37
N VAL A 23 19.21 25.79 -8.06
CA VAL A 23 20.39 25.11 -7.50
C VAL A 23 21.71 25.78 -7.95
N ALA A 24 21.74 26.38 -9.14
CA ALA A 24 22.95 26.97 -9.71
C ALA A 24 23.33 28.33 -9.08
N SER A 25 22.35 29.12 -8.61
CA SER A 25 22.61 30.45 -8.05
C SER A 25 23.30 30.39 -6.68
N ARG A 26 23.11 29.31 -5.91
CA ARG A 26 23.70 29.14 -4.57
C ARG A 26 25.18 28.75 -4.58
N MET A 27 25.73 28.31 -5.71
CA MET A 27 27.15 27.94 -5.83
C MET A 27 28.06 29.11 -6.22
N LYS A 28 27.51 30.18 -6.82
CA LYS A 28 28.31 31.30 -7.33
C LYS A 28 28.69 32.32 -6.24
N GLU A 29 27.91 32.42 -5.18
CA GLU A 29 28.18 33.32 -4.05
C GLU A 29 29.35 32.82 -3.18
N LYS A 30 29.59 31.51 -3.15
CA LYS A 30 30.68 30.89 -2.37
C LYS A 30 32.07 31.09 -2.98
N ALA A 31 32.17 31.45 -4.26
CA ALA A 31 33.45 31.59 -4.98
C ALA A 31 34.06 33.00 -4.91
N ARG A 32 33.30 34.04 -4.55
CA ARG A 32 33.83 35.40 -4.41
C ARG A 32 34.45 35.69 -3.04
N GLY A 33 34.04 34.99 -1.98
CA GLY A 33 34.62 35.17 -0.63
C GLY A 33 36.06 34.66 -0.47
N PHE A 34 36.55 33.82 -1.40
CA PHE A 34 37.88 33.21 -1.29
C PHE A 34 39.02 34.02 -1.95
N ARG A 35 38.73 35.04 -2.76
CA ARG A 35 39.78 35.87 -3.39
C ARG A 35 40.19 37.10 -2.57
N GLU A 36 39.37 37.51 -1.60
CA GLU A 36 39.60 38.72 -0.80
C GLU A 36 40.49 38.47 0.44
N LEU A 37 40.70 37.21 0.84
CA LEU A 37 41.49 36.83 2.02
C LEU A 37 43.00 36.66 1.76
N ASP A 38 43.45 36.72 0.50
CA ASP A 38 44.83 36.41 0.12
C ASP A 38 45.78 37.63 0.15
N ARG A 39 45.31 38.82 0.59
CA ARG A 39 46.10 40.07 0.49
C ARG A 39 46.43 40.79 1.80
N THR A 40 46.12 40.20 2.95
CA THR A 40 46.44 40.83 4.25
C THR A 40 46.85 39.77 5.26
N GLY A 41 48.15 39.62 5.53
CA GLY A 41 48.62 38.80 6.65
C GLY A 41 49.95 38.09 6.41
N GLU A 42 51.04 38.82 6.57
CA GLU A 42 52.36 38.26 6.83
C GLU A 42 52.37 37.45 8.16
N GLY A 43 53.04 36.29 8.16
CA GLY A 43 53.73 35.74 9.33
C GLY A 43 52.93 34.97 10.39
N GLN A 44 52.47 33.75 10.10
CA GLN A 44 52.33 32.72 11.15
C GLN A 44 52.24 31.29 10.56
N PRO A 45 53.00 30.28 11.05
CA PRO A 45 52.78 28.90 10.65
C PRO A 45 51.49 28.39 11.30
N ALA A 46 50.38 28.45 10.58
CA ALA A 46 49.11 27.88 11.01
C ALA A 46 49.22 26.35 11.06
N LYS A 47 48.97 25.77 12.23
CA LYS A 47 48.72 24.32 12.40
C LYS A 47 47.63 23.91 11.40
N ALA A 48 47.90 22.88 10.61
CA ALA A 48 46.93 22.31 9.67
C ALA A 48 45.61 21.98 10.41
N PRO A 49 44.44 22.38 9.88
CA PRO A 49 43.17 22.02 10.47
C PRO A 49 43.00 20.50 10.43
N ALA A 50 42.59 19.92 11.56
CA ALA A 50 42.31 18.50 11.66
C ALA A 50 41.24 18.09 10.61
N PRO A 51 41.37 16.91 9.99
CA PRO A 51 40.37 16.42 9.04
C PRO A 51 38.99 16.31 9.74
N PRO A 52 37.90 16.58 9.02
CA PRO A 52 36.56 16.44 9.59
C PRO A 52 36.35 15.00 10.07
N PRO A 53 35.66 14.80 11.21
CA PRO A 53 35.34 13.46 11.68
C PRO A 53 34.55 12.71 10.60
N PRO A 54 34.77 11.40 10.44
CA PRO A 54 34.01 10.61 9.48
C PRO A 54 32.51 10.74 9.77
N PRO A 55 31.64 10.74 8.75
CA PRO A 55 30.20 10.79 8.94
C PRO A 55 29.76 9.64 9.84
N ALA A 56 28.92 9.97 10.83
CA ALA A 56 28.35 8.97 11.73
C ALA A 56 27.64 7.87 10.90
N PRO A 57 27.78 6.58 11.26
CA PRO A 57 27.09 5.51 10.57
C PRO A 57 25.59 5.78 10.57
N VAL A 58 25.01 5.87 9.38
CA VAL A 58 23.56 6.02 9.20
C VAL A 58 22.93 4.77 9.81
N ALA A 59 22.11 4.93 10.84
CA ALA A 59 21.40 3.80 11.45
C ALA A 59 20.64 3.06 10.34
N ALA A 60 20.92 1.76 10.18
CA ALA A 60 20.21 0.93 9.23
C ALA A 60 18.70 0.99 9.56
N LYS A 61 17.87 1.40 8.59
CA LYS A 61 16.42 1.33 8.75
C LYS A 61 16.04 -0.13 9.06
N PRO A 62 15.19 -0.38 10.07
CA PRO A 62 14.70 -1.72 10.34
C PRO A 62 14.12 -2.33 9.06
N VAL A 63 14.69 -3.46 8.64
CA VAL A 63 14.15 -4.23 7.52
C VAL A 63 12.88 -4.90 8.02
N ALA A 64 11.74 -4.55 7.44
CA ALA A 64 10.48 -5.19 7.80
C ALA A 64 10.56 -6.71 7.48
N PRO A 65 9.95 -7.58 8.30
CA PRO A 65 10.15 -9.03 8.21
C PRO A 65 9.42 -9.63 7.02
N ALA A 66 10.10 -10.33 6.10
CA ALA A 66 9.48 -10.90 4.91
C ALA A 66 8.25 -11.80 5.22
N PHE A 67 7.41 -12.04 4.20
CA PHE A 67 6.31 -13.01 4.31
C PHE A 67 6.83 -14.36 4.83
N THR A 68 6.26 -14.84 5.94
CA THR A 68 6.60 -16.15 6.50
C THR A 68 5.91 -17.26 5.71
N ALA A 69 6.36 -18.50 5.87
CA ALA A 69 5.69 -19.68 5.31
C ALA A 69 4.22 -19.76 5.77
N ALA A 70 3.93 -19.42 7.03
CA ALA A 70 2.58 -19.42 7.58
C ALA A 70 1.67 -18.38 6.91
N HIS A 71 2.21 -17.22 6.53
CA HIS A 71 1.47 -16.20 5.79
C HIS A 71 1.18 -16.64 4.36
N LEU A 72 2.14 -17.27 3.68
CA LEU A 72 1.94 -17.82 2.34
C LEU A 72 0.90 -18.95 2.34
N GLU A 73 0.95 -19.84 3.33
CA GLU A 73 -0.02 -20.92 3.48
C GLU A 73 -1.43 -20.37 3.75
N SER A 74 -1.55 -19.32 4.56
CA SER A 74 -2.84 -18.65 4.79
C SER A 74 -3.42 -18.04 3.51
N ALA A 75 -2.57 -17.41 2.68
CA ALA A 75 -2.99 -16.86 1.39
C ALA A 75 -3.47 -17.98 0.45
N LYS A 76 -2.73 -19.10 0.37
CA LYS A 76 -3.11 -20.27 -0.43
C LYS A 76 -4.46 -20.84 0.02
N LYS A 77 -4.62 -21.09 1.32
CA LYS A 77 -5.86 -21.59 1.90
C LYS A 77 -7.04 -20.67 1.62
N LEU A 78 -6.84 -19.36 1.65
CA LEU A 78 -7.88 -18.38 1.31
C LEU A 78 -8.31 -18.50 -0.15
N VAL A 79 -7.36 -18.62 -1.09
CA VAL A 79 -7.68 -18.84 -2.51
C VAL A 79 -8.45 -20.15 -2.71
N GLU A 80 -8.00 -21.24 -2.08
CA GLU A 80 -8.68 -22.54 -2.16
C GLU A 80 -10.12 -22.46 -1.63
N THR A 81 -10.29 -21.84 -0.47
CA THR A 81 -11.61 -21.68 0.17
C THR A 81 -12.55 -20.85 -0.68
N LEU A 82 -12.07 -19.76 -1.27
CA LEU A 82 -12.87 -18.91 -2.13
C LEU A 82 -13.19 -19.63 -3.47
N ASN A 83 -12.25 -20.35 -4.06
CA ASN A 83 -12.48 -21.11 -5.29
C ASN A 83 -13.44 -22.29 -5.12
N ALA A 84 -13.67 -22.77 -3.89
CA ALA A 84 -14.73 -23.75 -3.60
C ALA A 84 -16.14 -23.17 -3.75
N ILE A 85 -16.29 -21.84 -3.85
CA ILE A 85 -17.56 -21.17 -4.14
C ILE A 85 -17.83 -21.26 -5.64
N LYS A 86 -18.95 -21.89 -6.00
CA LYS A 86 -19.32 -22.10 -7.40
C LYS A 86 -19.56 -20.76 -8.11
N PRO A 87 -19.06 -20.58 -9.34
CA PRO A 87 -19.33 -19.38 -10.12
C PRO A 87 -20.83 -19.17 -10.37
N LYS A 88 -21.26 -17.92 -10.41
CA LYS A 88 -22.64 -17.49 -10.71
C LYS A 88 -23.71 -18.06 -9.75
N THR A 89 -23.33 -18.48 -8.55
CA THR A 89 -24.26 -18.92 -7.50
C THR A 89 -24.10 -18.10 -6.25
N THR A 90 -25.16 -17.96 -5.44
CA THR A 90 -25.05 -17.39 -4.10
C THR A 90 -24.24 -18.32 -3.19
N ALA A 91 -23.30 -17.76 -2.45
CA ALA A 91 -22.54 -18.53 -1.46
C ALA A 91 -23.46 -19.09 -0.37
N THR A 92 -23.27 -20.36 0.00
CA THR A 92 -24.02 -21.00 1.09
C THR A 92 -23.52 -20.53 2.46
N ALA A 93 -24.32 -20.74 3.50
CA ALA A 93 -23.90 -20.43 4.88
C ALA A 93 -22.58 -21.13 5.27
N ASP A 94 -22.41 -22.39 4.86
CA ASP A 94 -21.18 -23.14 5.11
C ASP A 94 -19.98 -22.57 4.35
N GLN A 95 -20.17 -22.11 3.11
CA GLN A 95 -19.12 -21.43 2.35
C GLN A 95 -18.71 -20.11 3.01
N VAL A 96 -19.68 -19.30 3.45
CA VAL A 96 -19.39 -18.06 4.21
C VAL A 96 -18.64 -18.38 5.50
N ARG A 97 -19.04 -19.43 6.22
CA ARG A 97 -18.35 -19.90 7.43
C ARG A 97 -16.91 -20.34 7.14
N ALA A 98 -16.69 -21.09 6.05
CA ALA A 98 -15.35 -21.52 5.64
C ALA A 98 -14.45 -20.33 5.30
N VAL A 99 -14.96 -19.36 4.53
CA VAL A 99 -14.22 -18.11 4.22
C VAL A 99 -13.92 -17.35 5.52
N THR A 100 -14.87 -17.27 6.45
CA THR A 100 -14.66 -16.61 7.75
C THR A 100 -13.55 -17.26 8.55
N GLN A 101 -13.51 -18.60 8.60
CA GLN A 101 -12.43 -19.33 9.26
C GLN A 101 -11.08 -19.10 8.58
N SER A 102 -11.04 -19.06 7.24
CA SER A 102 -9.82 -18.79 6.49
C SER A 102 -9.29 -17.36 6.72
N VAL A 103 -10.16 -16.35 6.65
CA VAL A 103 -9.82 -14.94 6.92
C VAL A 103 -9.36 -14.76 8.38
N THR A 104 -10.03 -15.41 9.33
CA THR A 104 -9.63 -15.35 10.75
C THR A 104 -8.28 -16.03 10.99
N GLY A 105 -8.03 -17.18 10.37
CA GLY A 105 -6.74 -17.87 10.45
C GLY A 105 -5.59 -17.10 9.79
N ALA A 106 -5.89 -16.26 8.81
CA ALA A 106 -4.92 -15.37 8.18
C ALA A 106 -4.47 -14.21 9.09
N ALA A 107 -5.27 -13.81 10.09
CA ALA A 107 -4.93 -12.77 11.06
C ALA A 107 -4.07 -13.34 12.20
N GLN A 108 -2.75 -13.36 12.00
CA GLN A 108 -1.76 -13.93 12.91
C GLN A 108 -1.04 -12.89 13.77
N ALA A 109 -1.20 -11.60 13.50
CA ALA A 109 -0.61 -10.52 14.28
C ALA A 109 -1.10 -10.51 15.73
N ALA A 110 -0.31 -9.90 16.61
CA ALA A 110 -0.66 -9.71 18.02
C ALA A 110 -1.94 -8.86 18.18
N SER A 111 -2.02 -7.74 17.45
CA SER A 111 -3.21 -6.90 17.35
C SER A 111 -4.08 -7.39 16.21
N LYS A 112 -5.04 -8.28 16.49
CA LYS A 112 -5.95 -8.83 15.47
C LYS A 112 -7.11 -7.88 15.21
N PRO A 113 -7.62 -7.79 13.97
CA PRO A 113 -8.88 -7.10 13.71
C PRO A 113 -10.02 -7.75 14.51
N LEU A 114 -11.00 -6.94 14.90
CA LEU A 114 -12.16 -7.42 15.65
C LEU A 114 -12.91 -8.51 14.85
N PRO A 115 -13.45 -9.54 15.53
CA PRO A 115 -14.14 -10.65 14.87
C PRO A 115 -15.26 -10.21 13.91
N ASN A 116 -16.01 -9.16 14.26
CA ASN A 116 -17.07 -8.63 13.40
C ASN A 116 -16.53 -8.07 12.07
N ASN A 117 -15.35 -7.43 12.08
CA ASN A 117 -14.74 -6.89 10.87
C ASN A 117 -14.19 -8.00 9.97
N LEU A 118 -13.63 -9.05 10.57
CA LEU A 118 -13.21 -10.26 9.83
C LEU A 118 -14.40 -11.00 9.22
N ALA A 119 -15.49 -11.15 9.98
CA ALA A 119 -16.73 -11.77 9.50
C ALA A 119 -17.37 -10.97 8.36
N LYS A 120 -17.40 -9.63 8.47
CA LYS A 120 -17.89 -8.75 7.41
C LYS A 120 -17.05 -8.88 6.15
N LEU A 121 -15.72 -8.83 6.27
CA LEU A 121 -14.81 -9.03 5.14
C LEU A 121 -15.03 -10.39 4.47
N ALA A 122 -15.17 -11.45 5.25
CA ALA A 122 -15.43 -12.78 4.74
C ALA A 122 -16.77 -12.89 4.01
N ALA A 123 -17.83 -12.29 4.55
CA ALA A 123 -19.13 -12.25 3.91
C ALA A 123 -19.11 -11.47 2.59
N ASP A 124 -18.47 -10.30 2.55
CA ASP A 124 -18.32 -9.50 1.34
C ASP A 124 -17.54 -10.28 0.27
N LEU A 125 -16.42 -10.91 0.65
CA LEU A 125 -15.63 -11.76 -0.25
C LEU A 125 -16.46 -12.94 -0.79
N ALA A 126 -17.12 -13.70 0.10
CA ALA A 126 -17.91 -14.86 -0.30
C ALA A 126 -19.09 -14.49 -1.22
N SER A 127 -19.73 -13.35 -0.99
CA SER A 127 -20.84 -12.88 -1.82
C SER A 127 -20.41 -12.42 -3.21
N ALA A 128 -19.22 -11.81 -3.33
CA ALA A 128 -18.70 -11.30 -4.58
C ALA A 128 -17.96 -12.36 -5.42
N TRP A 129 -17.29 -13.32 -4.77
CA TRP A 129 -16.42 -14.29 -5.44
C TRP A 129 -17.04 -15.09 -6.60
N PRO A 130 -18.32 -15.48 -6.58
CA PRO A 130 -18.97 -16.15 -7.70
C PRO A 130 -18.95 -15.37 -9.01
N TYR A 131 -18.74 -14.05 -8.94
CA TYR A 131 -18.88 -13.13 -10.07
C TYR A 131 -17.56 -12.53 -10.54
N GLN A 132 -16.45 -12.77 -9.85
CA GLN A 132 -15.14 -12.29 -10.29
C GLN A 132 -14.63 -13.04 -11.53
N LYS A 133 -13.74 -12.40 -12.27
CA LYS A 133 -13.06 -12.86 -13.49
C LYS A 133 -11.54 -12.84 -13.35
N LEU A 134 -11.04 -12.81 -12.11
CA LEU A 134 -9.63 -12.83 -11.79
C LEU A 134 -8.98 -14.12 -12.27
N ASP A 135 -7.78 -13.99 -12.80
CA ASP A 135 -6.93 -15.14 -13.07
C ASP A 135 -6.30 -15.70 -11.77
N ALA A 136 -5.58 -16.82 -11.89
CA ALA A 136 -4.96 -17.47 -10.73
C ALA A 136 -3.94 -16.55 -10.02
N ARG A 137 -3.14 -15.80 -10.78
CA ARG A 137 -2.11 -14.90 -10.24
C ARG A 137 -2.74 -13.73 -9.50
N GLU A 138 -3.81 -13.16 -10.04
CA GLU A 138 -4.53 -12.06 -9.42
C GLU A 138 -5.24 -12.51 -8.13
N LYS A 139 -5.82 -13.72 -8.12
CA LYS A 139 -6.40 -14.32 -6.90
C LYS A 139 -5.36 -14.50 -5.80
N GLU A 140 -4.21 -15.05 -6.15
CA GLU A 140 -3.08 -15.21 -5.22
C GLU A 140 -2.58 -13.86 -4.70
N GLN A 141 -2.44 -12.87 -5.59
CA GLN A 141 -1.96 -11.55 -5.19
C GLN A 141 -2.97 -10.84 -4.29
N LEU A 142 -4.27 -10.94 -4.57
CA LEU A 142 -5.31 -10.41 -3.70
C LEU A 142 -5.27 -11.09 -2.33
N ALA A 143 -5.14 -12.41 -2.27
CA ALA A 143 -5.03 -13.13 -1.01
C ALA A 143 -3.78 -12.72 -0.20
N LYS A 144 -2.63 -12.54 -0.86
CA LYS A 144 -1.41 -12.01 -0.22
C LYS A 144 -1.63 -10.60 0.31
N ASN A 145 -2.29 -9.73 -0.45
CA ASN A 145 -2.60 -8.38 0.02
C ASN A 145 -3.53 -8.42 1.24
N ILE A 146 -4.56 -9.27 1.24
CA ILE A 146 -5.45 -9.47 2.40
C ILE A 146 -4.64 -9.91 3.61
N VAL A 147 -3.80 -10.95 3.48
CA VAL A 147 -2.94 -11.42 4.59
C VAL A 147 -2.04 -10.29 5.10
N ALA A 148 -1.40 -9.51 4.22
CA ALA A 148 -0.58 -8.39 4.64
C ALA A 148 -1.38 -7.35 5.45
N LEU A 149 -2.60 -7.04 5.01
CA LEU A 149 -3.49 -6.07 5.67
C LEU A 149 -4.03 -6.54 7.01
N LEU A 150 -4.24 -7.85 7.20
CA LEU A 150 -4.70 -8.41 8.48
C LEU A 150 -3.59 -8.54 9.52
N ASN A 151 -2.33 -8.42 9.10
CA ASN A 151 -1.17 -8.59 9.96
C ASN A 151 -0.37 -7.30 10.18
N GLY A 152 -0.61 -6.28 9.36
CA GLY A 152 0.06 -4.99 9.47
C GLY A 152 1.55 -5.06 9.14
N PRO A 153 2.24 -3.91 9.24
CA PRO A 153 3.66 -3.79 8.86
C PRO A 153 4.62 -4.51 9.82
N ALA A 154 4.17 -4.80 11.06
CA ALA A 154 5.00 -5.43 12.07
C ALA A 154 5.18 -6.94 11.85
N ALA A 155 4.17 -7.61 11.27
CA ALA A 155 4.21 -9.06 11.04
C ALA A 155 4.51 -9.44 9.59
N CYS A 156 4.37 -8.52 8.62
CA CYS A 156 4.76 -8.73 7.23
C CYS A 156 5.51 -7.50 6.70
N ALA A 157 6.56 -7.72 5.91
CA ALA A 157 7.36 -6.70 5.22
C ALA A 157 6.58 -5.91 4.17
N GLY A 158 5.28 -6.20 4.05
CA GLY A 158 4.37 -5.49 3.19
C GLY A 158 4.08 -4.12 3.78
N ASP A 159 4.31 -3.09 2.98
CA ASP A 159 3.70 -1.79 3.20
C ASP A 159 2.16 -1.97 3.09
N PRO A 160 1.39 -1.77 4.19
CA PRO A 160 -0.06 -1.95 4.16
C PRO A 160 -0.72 -1.01 3.15
N GLN A 161 -0.13 0.15 2.84
CA GLN A 161 -0.65 1.05 1.82
C GLN A 161 -0.47 0.45 0.41
N LYS A 162 0.66 -0.21 0.13
CA LYS A 162 0.84 -0.96 -1.13
C LYS A 162 -0.11 -2.14 -1.24
N ALA A 163 -0.37 -2.85 -0.14
CA ALA A 163 -1.33 -3.95 -0.13
C ALA A 163 -2.77 -3.45 -0.37
N LEU A 164 -3.16 -2.31 0.20
CA LEU A 164 -4.44 -1.66 -0.10
C LEU A 164 -4.54 -1.24 -1.57
N GLN A 165 -3.53 -0.55 -2.09
CA GLN A 165 -3.48 -0.13 -3.50
C GLN A 165 -3.51 -1.33 -4.46
N GLY A 166 -2.74 -2.38 -4.17
CA GLY A 166 -2.74 -3.61 -4.94
C GLY A 166 -4.11 -4.29 -4.94
N SER A 167 -4.79 -4.32 -3.79
CA SER A 167 -6.16 -4.85 -3.68
C SER A 167 -7.15 -4.03 -4.50
N GLU A 168 -7.05 -2.70 -4.44
CA GLU A 168 -7.91 -1.79 -5.21
C GLU A 168 -7.75 -2.00 -6.71
N VAL A 169 -6.51 -2.10 -7.20
CA VAL A 169 -6.22 -2.37 -8.61
C VAL A 169 -6.81 -3.71 -9.04
N ILE A 170 -6.57 -4.78 -8.28
CA ILE A 170 -7.09 -6.11 -8.62
C ILE A 170 -8.62 -6.11 -8.62
N LEU A 171 -9.26 -5.55 -7.59
CA LEU A 171 -10.72 -5.49 -7.49
C LEU A 171 -11.33 -4.63 -8.60
N LYS A 172 -10.66 -3.57 -9.04
CA LYS A 172 -11.10 -2.74 -10.18
C LYS A 172 -11.15 -3.53 -11.48
N TYR A 173 -10.20 -4.42 -11.72
CA TYR A 173 -10.13 -5.24 -12.95
C TYR A 173 -10.75 -6.63 -12.80
N SER A 174 -11.29 -6.95 -11.61
CA SER A 174 -11.89 -8.25 -11.30
C SER A 174 -13.17 -8.61 -12.05
N GLY A 175 -13.75 -7.68 -12.82
CA GLY A 175 -15.05 -7.88 -13.45
C GLY A 175 -16.24 -7.88 -12.49
N LEU A 176 -16.02 -7.60 -11.19
CA LEU A 176 -17.09 -7.38 -10.22
C LEU A 176 -17.86 -6.08 -10.51
N PRO A 177 -19.13 -5.99 -10.10
CA PRO A 177 -19.81 -4.70 -10.01
C PRO A 177 -19.05 -3.75 -9.08
N ALA A 178 -18.97 -2.47 -9.46
CA ALA A 178 -18.23 -1.46 -8.69
C ALA A 178 -18.67 -1.38 -7.22
N ALA A 179 -19.96 -1.54 -6.94
CA ALA A 179 -20.51 -1.54 -5.59
C ALA A 179 -19.96 -2.71 -4.74
N GLU A 180 -19.78 -3.89 -5.31
CA GLU A 180 -19.24 -5.05 -4.60
C GLU A 180 -17.74 -4.91 -4.33
N ALA A 181 -16.99 -4.43 -5.34
CA ALA A 181 -15.57 -4.10 -5.15
C ALA A 181 -15.37 -3.04 -4.03
N GLN A 182 -16.25 -2.03 -3.98
CA GLN A 182 -16.23 -1.01 -2.92
C GLN A 182 -16.54 -1.59 -1.54
N LYS A 183 -17.49 -2.51 -1.40
CA LYS A 183 -17.78 -3.19 -0.12
C LYS A 183 -16.57 -3.95 0.40
N ILE A 184 -15.91 -4.73 -0.46
CA ILE A 184 -14.69 -5.46 -0.09
C ILE A 184 -13.60 -4.48 0.34
N MET A 185 -13.36 -3.41 -0.43
CA MET A 185 -12.36 -2.40 -0.08
C MET A 185 -12.66 -1.69 1.25
N ALA A 186 -13.93 -1.39 1.52
CA ALA A 186 -14.34 -0.80 2.80
C ALA A 186 -14.05 -1.75 3.97
N SER A 187 -14.38 -3.04 3.83
CA SER A 187 -14.09 -4.05 4.84
C SER A 187 -12.60 -4.30 5.05
N LEU A 188 -11.80 -4.26 3.97
CA LEU A 188 -10.34 -4.34 4.07
C LEU A 188 -9.74 -3.15 4.82
N LYS A 189 -10.17 -1.93 4.49
CA LYS A 189 -9.73 -0.72 5.20
C LYS A 189 -10.11 -0.76 6.68
N ALA A 190 -11.34 -1.19 6.98
CA ALA A 190 -11.79 -1.33 8.36
C ALA A 190 -10.91 -2.32 9.13
N ALA A 191 -10.67 -3.52 8.59
CA ALA A 191 -9.81 -4.52 9.23
C ALA A 191 -8.36 -4.03 9.39
N ALA A 192 -7.78 -3.42 8.35
CA ALA A 192 -6.42 -2.92 8.36
C ALA A 192 -6.18 -1.79 9.38
N ALA A 193 -7.20 -0.96 9.65
CA ALA A 193 -7.09 0.12 10.63
C ALA A 193 -6.89 -0.37 12.07
N GLN A 194 -7.20 -1.64 12.37
CA GLN A 194 -7.08 -2.23 13.71
C GLN A 194 -5.75 -2.94 13.97
N VAL A 195 -4.91 -3.08 12.94
CA VAL A 195 -3.59 -3.74 13.04
C VAL A 195 -2.44 -2.73 12.88
N SER A 196 -2.74 -1.43 12.78
CA SER A 196 -1.70 -0.39 12.84
C SER A 196 -1.17 -0.24 14.26
N PRO A 197 0.14 0.02 14.43
CA PRO A 197 0.77 0.25 15.72
C PRO A 197 0.23 1.48 16.44
#